data_AF-A0A316NDS1-F1
#
_entry.id   AF-A0A316NDS1-F1
#
_cell.length_a   1.000
_cell.length_b   1.000
_cell.length_c   1.000
_cell.angle_alpha   90.00
_cell.angle_beta   90.00
_cell.angle_gamma   90.00
#
_symmetry.space_group_name_H-M   'P 1'
#
loop_
_entity.id
_entity.type
_entity.pdbx_description
1 polymer ?
#
loop_
_entity_poly.entity_id
_entity_poly.type
_entity_poly.pdbx_seq_one_letter_code
_entity_poly.pdbx_strand_id
1 'polypeptide(L)'
;MDIIDIICDIFLFEFNGKPVWMLIIYVLVMLFPLVIFLRKFKTVSKRITKLRTIIAIPSLLFFLCNCAIAVLFCIGELDPSFEWYSICEAAPFVFFAITFLMYRISLVREHAMEMDIISENSFDLMDTRARNAEKMGKLLDLSKEEEKEEKKDEPELL
;
A
#
# COMPACT_ATOMS: atom_id res chain seq x y z
N MET A 1 -6.70 29.60 -34.85
CA MET A 1 -7.07 29.14 -33.50
C MET A 1 -5.93 28.27 -33.06
N ASP A 2 -5.02 28.84 -32.28
CA ASP A 2 -3.81 28.16 -31.84
C ASP A 2 -4.13 27.19 -30.71
N ILE A 3 -3.27 26.19 -30.50
CA ILE A 3 -3.42 25.21 -29.40
C ILE A 3 -3.57 25.92 -28.04
N ILE A 4 -2.91 27.07 -27.89
CA ILE A 4 -2.98 27.92 -26.69
C ILE A 4 -4.38 28.51 -26.51
N ASP A 5 -5.04 28.97 -27.58
CA ASP A 5 -6.41 29.50 -27.51
C ASP A 5 -7.40 28.41 -27.09
N ILE A 6 -7.24 27.19 -27.64
CA ILE A 6 -8.08 26.03 -27.27
C ILE A 6 -7.90 25.67 -25.79
N ILE A 7 -6.66 25.69 -25.29
CA ILE A 7 -6.38 25.43 -23.88
C ILE A 7 -6.99 26.53 -23.01
N CYS A 8 -6.80 27.80 -23.36
CA CYS A 8 -7.38 28.93 -22.64
C CYS A 8 -8.91 28.88 -22.63
N ASP A 9 -9.56 28.53 -23.74
CA ASP A 9 -11.01 28.35 -23.82
C ASP A 9 -11.51 27.21 -22.94
N ILE A 10 -10.78 26.09 -22.86
CA ILE A 10 -11.13 24.98 -21.94
C ILE A 10 -10.99 25.42 -20.47
N PHE A 11 -9.97 26.22 -20.14
CA PHE A 11 -9.78 26.75 -18.80
C PHE A 11 -10.77 27.87 -18.46
N LEU A 12 -11.23 28.65 -19.42
CA LEU A 12 -12.23 29.71 -19.22
C LEU A 12 -13.66 29.21 -19.39
N PHE A 13 -13.86 27.96 -19.81
CA PHE A 13 -15.17 27.36 -19.97
C PHE A 13 -15.87 27.26 -18.61
N GLU A 14 -17.03 27.90 -18.51
CA GLU A 14 -17.86 27.89 -17.31
C GLU A 14 -18.99 26.87 -17.46
N PHE A 15 -19.15 26.02 -16.45
CA PHE A 15 -20.30 25.15 -16.27
C PHE A 15 -21.05 25.61 -15.03
N ASN A 16 -22.33 25.97 -15.18
CA ASN A 16 -23.16 26.56 -14.10
C ASN A 16 -22.51 27.80 -13.43
N GLY A 17 -21.90 28.70 -14.23
CA GLY A 17 -21.29 29.94 -13.72
C GLY A 17 -19.99 29.71 -12.93
N LYS A 18 -19.40 28.52 -13.05
CA LYS A 18 -18.13 28.18 -12.41
C LYS A 18 -17.15 27.56 -13.39
N PRO A 19 -15.85 27.80 -13.19
CA PRO A 19 -14.89 27.37 -14.17
C PRO A 19 -14.64 25.85 -14.10
N VAL A 20 -14.68 25.19 -15.26
CA VAL A 20 -14.59 23.72 -15.36
C VAL A 20 -13.26 23.15 -14.89
N TRP A 21 -12.19 23.95 -14.88
CA TRP A 21 -10.90 23.51 -14.34
C TRP A 21 -10.98 23.10 -12.86
N MET A 22 -11.87 23.70 -12.05
CA MET A 22 -12.07 23.26 -10.67
C MET A 22 -12.62 21.84 -10.59
N LEU A 23 -13.56 21.50 -11.46
CA LEU A 23 -14.12 20.15 -11.55
C LEU A 23 -13.05 19.12 -11.93
N ILE A 24 -12.20 19.48 -12.90
CA ILE A 24 -11.07 18.64 -13.32
C ILE A 24 -10.12 18.38 -12.14
N ILE A 25 -9.78 19.43 -11.38
CA ILE A 25 -8.95 19.29 -10.18
C ILE A 25 -9.61 18.40 -9.13
N TYR A 26 -10.91 18.54 -8.90
CA TYR A 26 -11.63 17.70 -7.94
C TYR A 26 -11.60 16.23 -8.34
N VAL A 27 -11.80 15.93 -9.63
CA VAL A 27 -11.68 14.57 -10.15
C VAL A 27 -10.27 14.01 -9.94
N LEU A 28 -9.23 14.79 -10.24
CA LEU A 28 -7.83 14.38 -10.02
C LEU A 28 -7.54 14.12 -8.54
N VAL A 29 -8.02 14.99 -7.65
CA VAL A 29 -7.89 14.86 -6.19
C VAL A 29 -8.61 13.60 -5.69
N MET A 30 -9.77 13.26 -6.24
CA MET A 30 -10.55 12.07 -5.87
C MET A 30 -9.89 10.75 -6.30
N LEU A 31 -9.14 10.74 -7.40
CA LEU A 31 -8.48 9.52 -7.87
C LEU A 31 -7.43 9.02 -6.88
N PHE A 32 -6.75 9.91 -6.16
CA PHE A 32 -5.65 9.54 -5.28
C PHE A 32 -6.08 8.69 -4.06
N PRO A 33 -7.10 9.08 -3.26
CA PRO A 33 -7.66 8.23 -2.21
C PRO A 33 -8.18 6.89 -2.73
N LEU A 34 -8.76 6.86 -3.94
CA LEU A 34 -9.26 5.64 -4.57
C LEU A 34 -8.12 4.66 -4.88
N VAL A 35 -7.00 5.14 -5.43
CA VAL A 35 -5.80 4.32 -5.69
C VAL A 35 -5.25 3.72 -4.39
N ILE A 36 -5.24 4.49 -3.30
CA ILE A 36 -4.81 4.01 -1.97
C ILE A 36 -5.74 2.91 -1.47
N PHE A 37 -7.05 3.09 -1.60
CA PHE A 37 -8.03 2.10 -1.22
C PHE A 37 -7.85 0.79 -2.00
N LEU A 38 -7.70 0.86 -3.33
CA LEU A 38 -7.50 -0.32 -4.18
C LEU A 38 -6.22 -1.09 -3.84
N ARG A 39 -5.18 -0.40 -3.36
CA ARG A 39 -3.92 -1.04 -2.91
C ARG A 39 -4.12 -2.01 -1.74
N LYS A 40 -5.17 -1.85 -0.94
CA LYS A 40 -5.51 -2.78 0.16
C LYS A 40 -5.71 -4.23 -0.32
N PHE A 41 -6.21 -4.43 -1.54
CA PHE A 41 -6.56 -5.76 -2.06
C PHE A 41 -5.38 -6.54 -2.64
N LYS A 42 -4.21 -5.91 -2.83
CA LYS A 42 -3.01 -6.65 -3.26
C LYS A 42 -2.61 -7.66 -2.18
N THR A 43 -2.30 -8.89 -2.59
CA THR A 43 -1.91 -9.99 -1.70
C THR A 43 -0.57 -9.68 -1.02
N VAL A 44 -0.54 -9.71 0.32
CA VAL A 44 0.64 -9.48 1.17
C VAL A 44 0.46 -10.19 2.51
N SER A 45 1.50 -10.17 3.35
CA SER A 45 1.45 -10.67 4.71
C SER A 45 0.31 -10.05 5.53
N LYS A 46 -0.26 -10.82 6.47
CA LYS A 46 -1.36 -10.36 7.35
C LYS A 46 -1.04 -9.06 8.09
N ARG A 47 0.22 -8.85 8.48
CA ARG A 47 0.72 -7.65 9.17
C ARG A 47 0.59 -6.40 8.27
N ILE A 48 1.02 -6.50 7.02
CA ILE A 48 0.92 -5.41 6.03
C ILE A 48 -0.54 -5.14 5.65
N THR A 49 -1.36 -6.18 5.49
CA THR A 49 -2.79 -6.02 5.17
C THR A 49 -3.55 -5.25 6.26
N LYS A 50 -3.23 -5.47 7.54
CA LYS A 50 -3.80 -4.68 8.65
C LYS A 50 -3.42 -3.20 8.53
N LEU A 51 -2.15 -2.89 8.30
CA LEU A 51 -1.68 -1.51 8.11
C LEU A 51 -2.40 -0.85 6.93
N ARG A 52 -2.43 -1.49 5.76
CA ARG A 52 -3.14 -0.97 4.57
C ARG A 52 -4.62 -0.74 4.83
N THR A 53 -5.27 -1.56 5.65
CA THR A 53 -6.70 -1.40 6.00
C THR A 53 -6.95 -0.14 6.83
N ILE A 54 -6.06 0.18 7.79
CA ILE A 54 -6.17 1.37 8.65
C ILE A 54 -6.14 2.66 7.81
N ILE A 55 -5.42 2.68 6.70
CA ILE A 55 -5.30 3.86 5.83
C ILE A 55 -6.35 3.87 4.72
N ALA A 56 -6.77 2.70 4.25
CA ALA A 56 -7.81 2.58 3.24
C ALA A 56 -9.18 3.10 3.72
N ILE A 57 -9.53 2.90 5.01
CA ILE A 57 -10.83 3.36 5.55
C ILE A 57 -10.96 4.89 5.51
N PRO A 58 -10.02 5.68 6.08
CA PRO A 58 -10.02 7.15 5.94
C PRO A 58 -9.97 7.61 4.49
N SER A 59 -9.21 6.93 3.63
CA SER A 59 -9.10 7.27 2.21
C SER A 59 -10.46 7.12 1.49
N LEU A 60 -11.23 6.09 1.82
CA LEU A 60 -12.58 5.90 1.27
C LEU A 60 -13.56 6.97 1.78
N LEU A 61 -13.48 7.32 3.06
CA LEU A 61 -14.28 8.40 3.65
C LEU A 61 -14.01 9.74 2.94
N PHE A 62 -12.74 10.06 2.72
CA PHE A 62 -12.36 11.27 1.99
C PHE A 62 -12.81 11.23 0.53
N PHE A 63 -12.75 10.08 -0.13
CA PHE A 63 -13.29 9.93 -1.48
C PHE A 63 -14.79 10.26 -1.52
N LEU A 64 -15.60 9.66 -0.65
CA LEU A 64 -17.05 9.89 -0.61
C LEU A 64 -17.40 11.35 -0.29
N CYS A 65 -16.67 11.99 0.63
CA CYS A 65 -16.87 13.40 0.96
C CYS A 65 -16.59 14.30 -0.24
N ASN A 66 -15.49 14.04 -0.98
CA ASN A 66 -15.18 14.78 -2.20
C ASN A 66 -16.20 14.54 -3.32
N CYS A 67 -16.73 13.32 -3.45
CA CYS A 67 -17.80 13.04 -4.39
C CYS A 67 -19.05 13.86 -4.07
N ALA A 68 -19.46 13.95 -2.80
CA ALA A 68 -20.60 14.76 -2.39
C ALA A 68 -20.41 16.25 -2.72
N ILE A 69 -19.22 16.80 -2.45
CA ILE A 69 -18.87 18.19 -2.79
C ILE A 69 -18.91 18.41 -4.31
N ALA A 70 -18.39 17.48 -5.11
CA ALA A 70 -18.43 17.59 -6.57
C ALA A 70 -19.85 17.47 -7.12
N VAL A 71 -20.71 16.64 -6.53
CA VAL A 71 -22.13 16.58 -6.91
C VAL A 71 -22.82 17.92 -6.60
N LEU A 72 -22.62 18.48 -5.40
CA LEU A 72 -23.13 19.81 -5.02
C LEU A 72 -22.66 20.90 -5.99
N PHE A 73 -21.42 20.81 -6.46
CA PHE A 73 -20.88 21.69 -7.49
C PHE A 73 -21.61 21.51 -8.83
N CYS A 74 -21.81 20.27 -9.29
CA CYS A 74 -22.46 19.97 -10.56
C CYS A 74 -23.93 20.40 -10.61
N ILE A 75 -24.67 20.29 -9.51
CA ILE A 75 -26.07 20.72 -9.44
C ILE A 75 -26.25 22.23 -9.23
N GLY A 76 -25.16 22.98 -9.01
CA GLY A 76 -25.18 24.43 -8.87
C GLY A 76 -25.63 24.94 -7.50
N GLU A 77 -25.85 24.06 -6.50
CA GLU A 77 -26.23 24.45 -5.14
C GLU A 77 -25.06 25.00 -4.32
N LEU A 78 -23.83 24.79 -4.78
CA LEU A 78 -22.64 25.33 -4.14
C LEU A 78 -22.40 26.78 -4.57
N ASP A 79 -23.28 27.72 -4.28
CA ASP A 79 -23.12 29.13 -4.69
C ASP A 79 -22.31 29.97 -3.67
N PRO A 80 -21.79 31.16 -4.04
CA PRO A 80 -21.09 32.03 -3.10
C PRO A 80 -21.95 32.57 -1.95
N SER A 81 -23.29 32.48 -2.04
CA SER A 81 -24.19 32.80 -0.93
C SER A 81 -24.32 31.68 0.10
N PHE A 82 -23.81 30.48 -0.20
CA PHE A 82 -23.71 29.38 0.73
C PHE A 82 -22.67 29.68 1.81
N GLU A 83 -23.09 29.68 3.07
CA GLU A 83 -22.27 30.05 4.23
C GLU A 83 -20.95 29.25 4.32
N TRP A 84 -20.97 27.99 3.86
CA TRP A 84 -19.83 27.09 3.88
C TRP A 84 -19.09 26.97 2.54
N TYR A 85 -19.40 27.83 1.55
CA TYR A 85 -18.83 27.79 0.20
C TYR A 85 -17.30 27.71 0.22
N SER A 86 -16.66 28.61 0.96
CA SER A 86 -15.19 28.68 1.05
C SER A 86 -14.58 27.40 1.64
N ILE A 87 -15.28 26.77 2.58
CA ILE A 87 -14.83 25.49 3.15
C ILE A 87 -14.99 24.37 2.14
N CYS A 88 -16.14 24.27 1.46
CA CYS A 88 -16.37 23.26 0.43
C CYS A 88 -15.45 23.42 -0.79
N GLU A 89 -15.01 24.64 -1.07
CA GLU A 89 -14.03 24.94 -2.12
C GLU A 89 -12.60 24.46 -1.73
N ALA A 90 -12.20 24.71 -0.48
CA ALA A 90 -10.87 24.34 0.00
C ALA A 90 -10.75 22.88 0.48
N ALA A 91 -11.84 22.26 0.93
CA ALA A 91 -11.85 20.95 1.56
C ALA A 91 -11.20 19.84 0.71
N PRO A 92 -11.43 19.76 -0.62
CA PRO A 92 -10.77 18.74 -1.44
C PRO A 92 -9.24 18.81 -1.39
N PHE A 93 -8.67 20.02 -1.42
CA PHE A 93 -7.23 20.23 -1.35
C PHE A 93 -6.67 19.83 0.02
N VAL A 94 -7.37 20.17 1.09
CA VAL A 94 -6.98 19.80 2.46
C VAL A 94 -7.03 18.28 2.64
N PHE A 95 -8.12 17.63 2.19
CA PHE A 95 -8.23 16.17 2.23
C PHE A 95 -7.17 15.49 1.38
N PHE A 96 -6.83 16.03 0.21
CA PHE A 96 -5.73 15.54 -0.59
C PHE A 96 -4.40 15.55 0.18
N ALA A 97 -4.06 16.69 0.79
CA ALA A 97 -2.82 16.85 1.54
C ALA A 97 -2.73 15.87 2.73
N ILE A 98 -3.82 15.72 3.49
CA ILE A 98 -3.91 14.76 4.61
C ILE A 98 -3.74 13.33 4.10
N THR A 99 -4.49 12.95 3.06
CA THR A 99 -4.43 11.60 2.48
C THR A 99 -3.03 11.29 1.95
N PHE A 100 -2.38 12.26 1.32
CA PHE A 100 -1.02 12.14 0.82
C PHE A 100 0.01 11.93 1.94
N LEU A 101 -0.08 12.72 3.01
CA LEU A 101 0.78 12.58 4.19
C LEU A 101 0.61 11.19 4.85
N MET A 102 -0.64 10.77 5.07
CA MET A 102 -0.95 9.44 5.61
C MET A 102 -0.38 8.33 4.73
N TYR A 103 -0.51 8.46 3.41
CA TYR A 103 0.04 7.51 2.46
C TYR A 103 1.57 7.43 2.50
N ARG A 104 2.26 8.57 2.57
CA ARG A 104 3.73 8.61 2.67
C ARG A 104 4.23 7.94 3.94
N ILE A 105 3.60 8.21 5.09
CA ILE A 105 3.95 7.58 6.36
C ILE A 105 3.67 6.07 6.31
N SER A 106 2.53 5.68 5.72
CA SER A 106 2.22 4.27 5.49
C SER A 106 3.29 3.56 4.70
N LEU A 107 3.73 4.16 3.59
CA LEU A 107 4.71 3.57 2.69
C LEU A 107 6.01 3.25 3.41
N VAL A 108 6.49 4.19 4.23
CA VAL A 108 7.70 4.00 5.04
C VAL A 108 7.52 2.86 6.04
N ARG A 109 6.38 2.82 6.73
CA ARG A 109 6.06 1.75 7.68
C ARG A 109 5.90 0.39 7.01
N GLU A 110 5.24 0.35 5.86
CA GLU A 110 5.04 -0.85 5.07
C GLU A 110 6.38 -1.43 4.63
N HIS A 111 7.30 -0.58 4.15
CA HIS A 111 8.63 -1.00 3.77
C HIS A 111 9.45 -1.54 4.95
N ALA A 112 9.38 -0.87 6.11
CA ALA A 112 10.03 -1.38 7.32
C ALA A 112 9.47 -2.77 7.73
N MET A 113 8.16 -2.95 7.67
CA MET A 113 7.53 -4.25 7.97
C MET A 113 7.88 -5.33 6.95
N GLU A 114 8.02 -4.98 5.66
CA GLU A 114 8.48 -5.91 4.62
C GLU A 114 9.92 -6.37 4.90
N MET A 115 10.81 -5.45 5.27
CA MET A 115 12.19 -5.75 5.64
C MET A 115 12.27 -6.63 6.90
N ASP A 116 11.47 -6.36 7.93
CA ASP A 116 11.40 -7.19 9.14
C ASP A 116 10.96 -8.63 8.82
N ILE A 117 9.96 -8.80 7.95
CA ILE A 117 9.47 -10.13 7.55
C ILE A 117 10.54 -10.89 6.74
N ILE A 118 11.26 -10.19 5.85
CA ILE A 118 12.36 -10.80 5.09
C ILE A 118 13.49 -11.23 6.04
N SER A 119 13.83 -10.38 7.01
CA SER A 119 14.83 -10.68 8.05
C SER A 119 14.43 -11.92 8.86
N GLU A 120 13.19 -11.96 9.38
CA GLU A 120 12.65 -13.09 10.16
C GLU A 120 12.69 -14.40 9.35
N ASN A 121 12.20 -14.38 8.11
CA ASN A 121 12.24 -15.55 7.22
C ASN A 121 13.69 -15.99 6.90
N SER A 122 14.62 -15.05 6.76
CA SER A 122 16.03 -15.36 6.48
C SER A 122 16.74 -15.98 7.68
N PHE A 123 16.38 -15.55 8.89
CA PHE A 123 16.89 -16.11 10.13
C PHE A 123 16.35 -17.53 10.35
N ASP A 124 15.05 -17.73 10.15
CA ASP A 124 14.41 -19.05 10.21
C ASP A 124 15.04 -20.04 9.21
N LEU A 125 15.35 -19.59 7.99
CA LEU A 125 16.06 -20.40 6.99
C LEU A 125 17.48 -20.77 7.44
N MET A 126 18.21 -19.85 8.08
CA MET A 126 19.54 -20.14 8.63
C MET A 126 19.47 -21.13 9.79
N ASP A 127 18.55 -20.96 10.73
CA ASP A 127 18.36 -21.88 11.86
C ASP A 127 17.93 -23.27 11.40
N THR A 128 17.06 -23.35 10.40
CA THR A 128 16.63 -24.62 9.80
C THR A 128 17.81 -25.32 9.11
N ARG A 129 18.65 -24.57 8.39
CA ARG A 129 19.87 -25.11 7.77
C ARG A 129 20.90 -25.56 8.80
N ALA A 130 21.10 -24.81 9.88
CA ALA A 130 22.02 -25.16 10.96
C ALA A 130 21.57 -26.45 11.67
N ARG A 131 20.28 -26.59 12.01
CA ARG A 131 19.74 -27.82 12.58
C ARG A 131 19.81 -29.01 11.63
N ASN A 132 19.55 -28.79 10.33
CA ASN A 132 19.67 -29.86 9.35
C ASN A 132 21.12 -30.31 9.16
N ALA A 133 22.08 -29.38 9.15
CA ALA A 133 23.51 -29.70 9.13
C ALA A 133 23.95 -30.45 10.39
N GLU A 134 23.45 -30.05 11.58
CA GLU A 134 23.72 -30.77 12.84
C GLU A 134 23.14 -32.19 12.82
N LYS A 135 21.90 -32.36 12.35
CA LYS A 135 21.30 -33.70 12.16
C LYS A 135 22.09 -34.55 11.17
N MET A 136 22.55 -33.97 10.07
CA MET A 136 23.31 -34.67 9.05
C MET A 136 24.72 -35.04 9.54
N GLY A 137 25.35 -34.18 10.36
CA GLY A 137 26.58 -34.49 11.08
C GLY A 137 26.41 -35.64 12.08
N LYS A 138 25.35 -35.62 12.89
CA LYS A 138 25.01 -36.74 13.80
C LYS A 138 24.72 -38.05 13.07
N LEU A 139 24.09 -38.00 11.91
CA LEU A 139 23.86 -39.19 11.07
C LEU A 139 25.17 -39.76 10.50
N LEU A 140 26.12 -38.90 10.11
CA LEU A 140 27.45 -39.32 9.64
C LEU A 140 28.30 -39.92 10.77
N ASP A 141 28.16 -39.42 11.99
CA ASP A 141 28.86 -39.96 13.15
C ASP A 141 28.26 -41.32 13.58
N LEU A 142 26.93 -41.48 13.57
CA LEU A 142 26.26 -42.77 13.82
C LEU A 142 26.62 -43.82 12.75
N SER A 143 26.68 -43.43 11.48
CA SER A 143 27.12 -44.33 10.39
C SER A 143 28.55 -44.83 10.54
N LYS A 144 29.45 -44.03 11.14
CA LYS A 144 30.83 -44.44 11.45
C LYS A 144 30.93 -45.31 12.70
N GLU A 145 29.97 -45.23 13.62
CA GLU A 145 29.88 -46.15 14.75
C GLU A 145 29.33 -47.52 14.28
N GLU A 146 28.33 -47.54 13.41
CA GLU A 146 27.82 -48.79 12.79
C GLU A 146 28.91 -49.51 11.95
N GLU A 147 29.72 -48.78 11.16
CA GLU A 147 30.87 -49.37 10.43
C GLU A 147 31.97 -49.95 11.35
N LYS A 148 32.07 -49.47 12.60
CA LYS A 148 33.02 -50.00 13.59
C LYS A 148 32.48 -51.22 14.35
N GLU A 149 31.16 -51.36 14.43
CA GLU A 149 30.53 -52.57 14.99
C GLU A 149 30.51 -53.72 13.99
N GLU A 150 30.28 -53.47 12.69
CA GLU A 150 30.34 -54.53 11.66
C GLU A 150 31.74 -55.13 11.46
N LYS A 151 32.82 -54.38 11.72
CA LYS A 151 34.20 -54.89 11.63
C LYS A 151 34.66 -55.77 12.80
N LYS A 152 33.82 -56.03 13.80
CA LYS A 152 34.14 -56.94 14.92
C LYS A 152 33.67 -58.38 14.72
N ASP A 153 32.85 -58.65 13.70
CA ASP A 153 32.26 -59.98 13.44
C ASP A 153 32.79 -60.64 12.15
N GLU A 154 33.89 -60.16 11.56
CA GLU A 154 34.63 -60.95 10.57
C GLU A 154 35.54 -61.95 11.30
N PRO A 155 35.30 -63.28 11.18
CA PRO A 155 36.25 -64.25 11.70
C PRO A 155 37.55 -64.16 10.87
N GLU A 156 38.67 -63.93 11.57
CA GLU A 156 40.00 -64.11 10.99
C GLU A 156 40.13 -65.55 10.46
N LEU A 157 40.08 -65.68 9.14
CA LEU A 157 40.38 -66.90 8.42
C LEU A 157 41.91 -67.09 8.41
N LEU A 158 42.43 -67.79 9.42
CA LEU A 158 43.72 -68.50 9.39
C LEU A 158 43.63 -69.81 10.17
#